data_AF-A0A7Y3TGW5-F1
#
_entry.id   AF-A0A7Y3TGW5-F1
#
_cell.length_a   1.000
_cell.length_b   1.000
_cell.length_c   1.000
_cell.angle_alpha   90.00
_cell.angle_beta   90.00
_cell.angle_gamma   90.00
#
_symmetry.space_group_name_H-M   'P 1'
#
loop_
_entity.id
_entity.type
_entity.pdbx_description
1 polymer ?
#
loop_
_entity_poly.entity_id
_entity_poly.type
_entity_poly.pdbx_seq_one_letter_code
_entity_poly.pdbx_strand_id
1 'polypeptide(L)'
;MNTHFLALLLFLSLNAASFSKTSLRHQVLPLHKKSYAPILSDQDVKIFWLENDTFHINESYLKTITQQQRAALGYITTFVGNDCDWDGDKKTDESNLKCKLLAALDLGYQCSEKHLSFLREWFKGDQKILEDLQTCKRTPASANIQDSFIELRMLTVDNTITITYSAVGFDFNAKHTWKWTEESIFTFTKNEIKRTGRKNIEGGFN
;
A
#
# COMPACT_ATOMS: atom_id res chain seq x y z
N MET A 1 27.94 60.87 -79.16
CA MET A 1 29.25 60.71 -79.82
C MET A 1 30.05 59.72 -78.97
N ASN A 2 30.52 58.63 -79.59
CA ASN A 2 31.46 57.61 -79.10
C ASN A 2 30.99 56.69 -77.96
N THR A 3 30.58 55.43 -78.21
CA THR A 3 31.29 54.20 -78.65
C THR A 3 31.93 53.41 -77.52
N HIS A 4 31.45 52.17 -77.39
CA HIS A 4 32.11 50.90 -77.02
C HIS A 4 33.16 50.89 -75.90
N PHE A 5 33.01 49.98 -74.93
CA PHE A 5 33.99 48.90 -74.76
C PHE A 5 33.46 47.74 -73.86
N LEU A 6 34.14 46.62 -74.05
CA LEU A 6 33.86 45.23 -73.72
C LEU A 6 34.10 44.85 -72.23
N ALA A 7 33.33 43.86 -71.77
CA ALA A 7 33.68 42.71 -70.92
C ALA A 7 34.57 42.86 -69.65
N LEU A 8 34.10 42.35 -68.51
CA LEU A 8 34.69 41.17 -67.83
C LEU A 8 33.80 40.64 -66.70
N LEU A 9 33.73 39.32 -66.59
CA LEU A 9 33.02 38.52 -65.58
C LEU A 9 33.67 38.63 -64.20
N LEU A 10 32.86 38.69 -63.14
CA LEU A 10 33.26 38.24 -61.81
C LEU A 10 32.05 37.64 -61.07
N PHE A 11 32.19 36.36 -60.78
CA PHE A 11 31.24 35.51 -60.06
C PHE A 11 31.07 35.99 -58.61
N LEU A 12 29.82 36.22 -58.20
CA LEU A 12 29.43 36.28 -56.79
C LEU A 12 28.21 35.36 -56.60
N SER A 13 28.50 34.18 -56.08
CA SER A 13 27.52 33.20 -55.62
C SER A 13 26.87 33.68 -54.33
N LEU A 14 25.61 34.12 -54.43
CA LEU A 14 24.72 34.26 -53.28
C LEU A 14 23.65 33.17 -53.38
N ASN A 15 23.75 32.18 -52.49
CA ASN A 15 22.74 31.16 -52.25
C ASN A 15 21.44 31.86 -51.82
N ALA A 16 20.45 31.90 -52.71
CA ALA A 16 19.08 32.26 -52.34
C ALA A 16 18.46 31.09 -51.57
N ALA A 17 18.02 31.37 -50.35
CA ALA A 17 17.28 30.45 -49.51
C ALA A 17 15.93 30.10 -50.16
N SER A 18 15.75 28.85 -50.56
CA SER A 18 14.44 28.32 -50.95
C SER A 18 13.67 27.88 -49.72
N PHE A 19 12.54 28.55 -49.48
CA PHE A 19 11.48 28.12 -48.57
C PHE A 19 10.92 26.76 -49.04
N SER A 20 11.13 25.71 -48.26
CA SER A 20 10.41 24.45 -48.38
C SER A 20 9.59 24.22 -47.11
N LYS A 21 8.26 24.40 -47.23
CA LYS A 21 7.29 23.97 -46.21
C LYS A 21 7.46 22.46 -45.99
N THR A 22 8.00 22.09 -44.84
CA THR A 22 8.00 20.70 -44.38
C THR A 22 7.05 20.56 -43.20
N SER A 23 6.09 19.67 -43.39
CA SER A 23 5.12 19.19 -42.40
C SER A 23 5.84 18.77 -41.11
N LEU A 24 5.54 19.46 -40.01
CA LEU A 24 5.93 19.03 -38.66
C LEU A 24 5.05 17.85 -38.25
N ARG A 25 5.39 16.66 -38.75
CA ARG A 25 4.99 15.41 -38.13
C ARG A 25 5.80 15.31 -36.83
N HIS A 26 5.16 15.62 -35.71
CA HIS A 26 5.70 15.39 -34.38
C HIS A 26 6.16 13.94 -34.28
N GLN A 27 7.48 13.74 -34.26
CA GLN A 27 8.06 12.50 -33.77
C GLN A 27 7.90 12.53 -32.26
N VAL A 28 6.83 11.91 -31.78
CA VAL A 28 6.72 11.52 -30.37
C VAL A 28 7.85 10.52 -30.15
N LEU A 29 8.94 11.00 -29.56
CA LEU A 29 9.96 10.14 -28.95
C LEU A 29 9.24 9.14 -28.05
N PRO A 30 9.46 7.82 -28.19
CA PRO A 30 8.91 6.88 -27.24
C PRO A 30 9.52 7.23 -25.88
N LEU A 31 8.68 7.75 -24.98
CA LEU A 31 9.01 7.88 -23.58
C LEU A 31 9.25 6.46 -23.09
N HIS A 32 10.53 6.07 -23.05
CA HIS A 32 10.95 4.84 -22.41
C HIS A 32 10.64 5.03 -20.92
N LYS A 33 9.38 4.75 -20.54
CA LYS A 33 9.01 4.53 -19.14
C LYS A 33 9.97 3.45 -18.70
N LYS A 34 10.98 3.83 -17.93
CA LYS A 34 11.60 2.88 -17.00
C LYS A 34 10.45 2.41 -16.14
N SER A 35 9.91 1.25 -16.51
CA SER A 35 9.13 0.44 -15.60
C SER A 35 10.11 0.10 -14.48
N TYR A 36 10.04 0.86 -13.40
CA TYR A 36 10.57 0.41 -12.14
C TYR A 36 9.65 -0.73 -11.72
N ALA A 37 9.88 -1.91 -12.27
CA ALA A 37 9.46 -3.13 -11.61
C ALA A 37 10.10 -3.03 -10.21
N PRO A 38 9.31 -3.01 -9.12
CA PRO A 38 9.90 -3.08 -7.80
C PRO A 38 10.74 -4.34 -7.80
N ILE A 39 11.99 -4.21 -7.38
CA ILE A 39 12.81 -5.36 -7.05
C ILE A 39 12.07 -6.01 -5.90
N LEU A 40 11.30 -7.07 -6.20
CA LEU A 40 10.76 -8.00 -5.23
C LEU A 40 11.97 -8.69 -4.61
N SER A 41 12.55 -8.01 -3.63
CA SER A 41 13.52 -8.56 -2.71
C SER A 41 12.89 -9.81 -2.07
N ASP A 42 13.67 -10.86 -1.81
CA ASP A 42 13.23 -12.02 -1.03
C ASP A 42 12.69 -11.65 0.37
N GLN A 43 12.82 -10.38 0.77
CA GLN A 43 12.27 -9.80 2.00
C GLN A 43 10.87 -9.20 1.85
N ASP A 44 10.35 -9.01 0.63
CA ASP A 44 8.95 -8.59 0.38
C ASP A 44 8.06 -9.83 0.35
N VAL A 45 7.39 -10.07 1.47
CA VAL A 45 6.59 -11.27 1.68
C VAL A 45 5.11 -10.93 1.60
N LYS A 46 4.41 -11.67 0.74
CA LYS A 46 2.95 -11.68 0.69
C LYS A 46 2.40 -12.43 1.91
N ILE A 47 1.69 -11.70 2.76
CA ILE A 47 1.14 -12.19 4.03
C ILE A 47 -0.30 -12.68 3.84
N PHE A 48 -1.09 -11.90 3.10
CA PHE A 48 -2.48 -12.17 2.81
C PHE A 48 -2.77 -11.82 1.35
N TRP A 49 -3.60 -12.62 0.68
CA TRP A 49 -4.13 -12.27 -0.64
C TRP A 49 -5.48 -12.93 -0.91
N LEU A 50 -6.27 -12.24 -1.73
CA LEU A 50 -7.48 -12.76 -2.34
C LEU A 50 -7.13 -13.36 -3.71
N GLU A 51 -7.55 -14.60 -3.95
CA GLU A 51 -7.43 -15.28 -5.24
C GLU A 51 -8.75 -16.00 -5.53
N ASN A 52 -9.43 -15.65 -6.62
CA ASN A 52 -10.74 -16.20 -7.00
C ASN A 52 -11.74 -16.20 -5.82
N ASP A 53 -11.91 -15.04 -5.17
CA ASP A 53 -12.77 -14.84 -4.00
C ASP A 53 -12.43 -15.70 -2.77
N THR A 54 -11.26 -16.36 -2.78
CA THR A 54 -10.74 -17.14 -1.65
C THR A 54 -9.61 -16.40 -0.96
N PHE A 55 -9.71 -16.27 0.37
CA PHE A 55 -8.67 -15.66 1.19
C PHE A 55 -7.56 -16.65 1.48
N HIS A 56 -6.31 -16.20 1.30
CA HIS A 56 -5.11 -16.95 1.62
C HIS A 56 -4.26 -16.21 2.63
N ILE A 57 -3.70 -16.96 3.59
CA ILE A 57 -2.77 -16.46 4.61
C ILE A 57 -1.48 -17.28 4.52
N ASN A 58 -0.34 -16.60 4.53
CA ASN A 58 0.97 -17.24 4.56
C ASN A 58 1.32 -17.72 5.98
N GLU A 59 0.60 -18.72 6.48
CA GLU A 59 0.75 -19.21 7.86
C GLU A 59 2.14 -19.75 8.18
N SER A 60 2.81 -20.38 7.22
CA SER A 60 4.17 -20.90 7.41
C SER A 60 5.15 -19.77 7.71
N TYR A 61 5.04 -18.66 6.98
CA TYR A 61 5.84 -17.47 7.24
C TYR A 61 5.48 -16.80 8.57
N LEU A 62 4.18 -16.67 8.88
CA LEU A 62 3.71 -16.07 10.14
C LEU A 62 4.20 -16.80 11.40
N LYS A 63 4.54 -18.10 11.30
CA LYS A 63 5.16 -18.85 12.39
C LYS A 63 6.63 -18.47 12.65
N THR A 64 7.26 -17.79 11.70
CA THR A 64 8.70 -17.44 11.73
C THR A 64 8.97 -15.96 11.96
N ILE A 65 7.94 -15.11 11.95
CA ILE A 65 8.12 -13.67 12.11
C ILE A 65 8.64 -13.30 13.51
N THR A 66 9.35 -12.18 13.58
CA THR A 66 9.77 -11.59 14.84
C THR A 66 8.59 -10.97 15.59
N GLN A 67 8.79 -10.67 16.87
CA GLN A 67 7.75 -10.00 17.66
C GLN A 67 7.47 -8.57 17.16
N GLN A 68 8.47 -7.89 16.59
CA GLN A 68 8.31 -6.57 15.97
C GLN A 68 7.44 -6.64 14.71
N GLN A 69 7.69 -7.62 13.85
CA GLN A 69 6.88 -7.88 12.67
C GLN A 69 5.44 -8.26 13.07
N ARG A 70 5.29 -9.11 14.10
CA ARG A 70 3.99 -9.47 14.67
C ARG A 70 3.24 -8.26 15.22
N ALA A 71 3.92 -7.32 15.88
CA ALA A 71 3.31 -6.08 16.36
C ALA A 71 2.87 -5.16 15.23
N ALA A 72 3.70 -4.98 14.20
CA ALA A 72 3.36 -4.18 13.02
C ALA A 72 2.11 -4.74 12.30
N LEU A 73 2.11 -6.04 12.01
CA LEU A 73 0.99 -6.73 11.38
C LEU A 73 -0.25 -6.72 12.29
N GLY A 74 -0.08 -6.97 13.59
CA GLY A 74 -1.18 -6.94 14.57
C GLY A 74 -1.89 -5.59 14.61
N TYR A 75 -1.14 -4.48 14.59
CA TYR A 75 -1.73 -3.15 14.52
C TYR A 75 -2.52 -2.93 13.23
N ILE A 76 -1.95 -3.24 12.06
CA ILE A 76 -2.65 -3.05 10.77
C ILE A 76 -3.92 -3.91 10.68
N THR A 77 -3.84 -5.15 11.15
CA THR A 77 -4.96 -6.13 11.13
C THR A 77 -6.03 -5.86 12.19
N THR A 78 -5.78 -4.91 13.10
CA THR A 78 -6.80 -4.44 14.05
C THR A 78 -7.91 -3.67 13.34
N PHE A 79 -7.54 -2.86 12.34
CA PHE A 79 -8.44 -1.85 11.74
C PHE A 79 -8.97 -2.24 10.35
N VAL A 80 -8.38 -3.25 9.71
CA VAL A 80 -8.87 -3.80 8.46
C VAL A 80 -9.30 -5.24 8.69
N GLY A 81 -10.55 -5.54 8.37
CA GLY A 81 -11.13 -6.87 8.57
C GLY A 81 -10.36 -7.93 7.80
N ASN A 82 -10.27 -9.11 8.41
CA ASN A 82 -9.51 -10.24 7.88
C ASN A 82 -10.24 -11.55 8.16
N ASP A 83 -11.53 -11.58 7.80
CA ASP A 83 -12.45 -12.70 8.01
C ASP A 83 -12.67 -12.99 9.50
N CYS A 84 -13.60 -12.24 10.09
CA CYS A 84 -13.87 -12.19 11.53
C CYS A 84 -15.24 -12.78 11.86
N ASP A 85 -15.26 -13.93 12.54
CA ASP A 85 -16.47 -14.64 12.94
C ASP A 85 -16.52 -14.89 14.44
N TRP A 86 -17.72 -15.05 14.98
CA TRP A 86 -17.91 -15.46 16.36
C TRP A 86 -17.45 -16.91 16.54
N ASP A 87 -16.55 -17.13 17.51
CA ASP A 87 -16.10 -18.47 17.89
C ASP A 87 -17.16 -19.13 18.76
N GLY A 88 -18.08 -19.85 18.10
CA GLY A 88 -19.33 -20.34 18.68
C GLY A 88 -20.42 -19.26 18.69
N ASP A 89 -21.38 -19.40 19.60
CA ASP A 89 -22.43 -18.39 19.77
C ASP A 89 -21.83 -17.05 20.19
N LYS A 90 -22.34 -15.95 19.62
CA LYS A 90 -21.94 -14.60 19.98
C LYS A 90 -22.16 -14.37 21.48
N LYS A 91 -21.08 -14.06 22.20
CA LYS A 91 -21.16 -13.68 23.62
C LYS A 91 -21.75 -12.28 23.80
N THR A 92 -22.38 -12.04 24.94
CA THR A 92 -22.96 -10.73 25.31
C THR A 92 -21.92 -9.61 25.34
N ASP A 93 -20.70 -9.91 25.78
CA ASP A 93 -19.57 -8.98 25.81
C ASP A 93 -18.76 -8.98 24.50
N GLU A 94 -19.18 -9.77 23.52
CA GLU A 94 -18.56 -9.90 22.21
C GLU A 94 -17.08 -10.36 22.28
N SER A 95 -16.67 -10.98 23.39
CA SER A 95 -15.25 -11.29 23.62
C SER A 95 -14.69 -12.39 22.71
N ASN A 96 -15.54 -13.10 21.97
CA ASN A 96 -15.21 -14.26 21.14
C ASN A 96 -15.16 -13.96 19.64
N LEU A 97 -15.00 -12.70 19.24
CA LEU A 97 -14.81 -12.36 17.83
C LEU A 97 -13.41 -12.78 17.37
N LYS A 98 -13.34 -13.83 16.55
CA LYS A 98 -12.10 -14.41 16.05
C LYS A 98 -11.85 -13.99 14.61
N CYS A 99 -10.73 -13.32 14.38
CA CYS A 99 -10.31 -12.96 13.03
C CYS A 99 -9.15 -13.87 12.60
N LYS A 100 -9.19 -14.38 11.36
CA LYS A 100 -8.21 -15.39 10.90
C LYS A 100 -6.77 -14.91 10.99
N LEU A 101 -6.50 -13.67 10.59
CA LEU A 101 -5.12 -13.15 10.59
C LEU A 101 -4.62 -12.84 12.01
N LEU A 102 -5.49 -12.34 12.91
CA LEU A 102 -5.15 -12.17 14.33
C LEU A 102 -4.86 -13.52 15.01
N ALA A 103 -5.63 -14.56 14.66
CA ALA A 103 -5.38 -15.91 15.15
C ALA A 103 -4.06 -16.48 14.63
N ALA A 104 -3.74 -16.28 13.34
CA ALA A 104 -2.48 -16.70 12.74
C ALA A 104 -1.26 -15.98 13.33
N LEU A 105 -1.45 -14.73 13.81
CA LEU A 105 -0.43 -13.96 14.54
C LEU A 105 -0.34 -14.33 16.04
N ASP A 106 -1.16 -15.27 16.52
CA ASP A 106 -1.28 -15.65 17.93
C ASP A 106 -1.60 -14.44 18.84
N LEU A 107 -2.49 -13.56 18.37
CA LEU A 107 -2.97 -12.39 19.12
C LEU A 107 -4.32 -12.62 19.81
N GLY A 108 -4.98 -13.74 19.53
CA GLY A 108 -6.26 -14.08 20.15
C GLY A 108 -7.45 -13.40 19.45
N TYR A 109 -8.49 -13.07 20.22
CA TYR A 109 -9.71 -12.45 19.71
C TYR A 109 -9.54 -10.93 19.49
N GLN A 110 -10.29 -10.37 18.54
CA GLN A 110 -10.24 -8.94 18.23
C GLN A 110 -10.59 -8.10 19.46
N CYS A 111 -9.80 -7.05 19.69
CA CYS A 111 -9.88 -6.16 20.85
C CYS A 111 -9.87 -6.85 22.23
N SER A 112 -9.42 -8.11 22.34
CA SER A 112 -9.25 -8.79 23.63
C SER A 112 -8.05 -8.24 24.40
N GLU A 113 -7.96 -8.51 25.71
CA GLU A 113 -6.79 -8.09 26.49
C GLU A 113 -5.49 -8.72 25.98
N LYS A 114 -5.48 -10.00 25.59
CA LYS A 114 -4.29 -10.63 24.97
C LYS A 114 -3.82 -9.84 23.75
N HIS A 115 -4.76 -9.41 22.91
CA HIS A 115 -4.47 -8.65 21.71
C HIS A 115 -3.97 -7.24 22.04
N LEU A 116 -4.75 -6.48 22.82
CA LEU A 116 -4.48 -5.07 23.09
C LEU A 116 -3.28 -4.88 24.02
N SER A 117 -3.07 -5.74 25.02
CA SER A 117 -1.90 -5.65 25.91
C SER A 117 -0.60 -5.89 25.12
N PHE A 118 -0.60 -6.85 24.19
CA PHE A 118 0.53 -7.10 23.31
C PHE A 118 0.88 -5.87 22.47
N LEU A 119 -0.11 -5.25 21.81
CA LEU A 119 0.13 -4.06 20.99
C LEU A 119 0.54 -2.87 21.84
N ARG A 120 -0.10 -2.61 22.98
CA ARG A 120 0.25 -1.50 23.87
C ARG A 120 1.68 -1.60 24.40
N GLU A 121 2.15 -2.80 24.73
CA GLU A 121 3.53 -3.00 25.19
C GLU A 121 4.55 -2.66 24.09
N TRP A 122 4.29 -3.12 22.86
CA TRP A 122 5.17 -2.88 21.72
C TRP A 122 5.16 -1.42 21.24
N PHE A 123 4.02 -0.74 21.31
CA PHE A 123 3.84 0.65 20.87
C PHE A 123 3.86 1.67 22.02
N LYS A 124 4.44 1.32 23.17
CA LYS A 124 4.38 2.15 24.40
C LYS A 124 4.92 3.59 24.27
N GLY A 125 5.79 3.88 23.31
CA GLY A 125 6.25 5.25 23.00
C GLY A 125 5.62 5.89 21.75
N ASP A 126 4.58 5.27 21.18
CA ASP A 126 3.80 5.81 20.06
C ASP A 126 2.39 6.21 20.52
N GLN A 127 2.30 7.40 21.11
CA GLN A 127 1.06 7.92 21.69
C GLN A 127 -0.13 7.91 20.71
N LYS A 128 0.11 8.19 19.44
CA LYS A 128 -0.95 8.19 18.41
C LYS A 128 -1.52 6.79 18.20
N ILE A 129 -0.66 5.77 18.15
CA ILE A 129 -1.12 4.39 18.07
C ILE A 129 -1.85 3.97 19.34
N LEU A 130 -1.36 4.37 20.51
CA LEU A 130 -2.03 4.05 21.77
C LEU A 130 -3.45 4.66 21.82
N GLU A 131 -3.63 5.87 21.30
CA GLU A 131 -4.95 6.50 21.13
C GLU A 131 -5.83 5.74 20.14
N ASP A 132 -5.29 5.36 18.96
CA ASP A 132 -6.02 4.55 17.98
C ASP A 132 -6.55 3.24 18.63
N LEU A 133 -5.69 2.56 19.41
CA LEU A 133 -6.01 1.29 20.07
C LEU A 133 -7.08 1.40 21.17
N GLN A 134 -7.29 2.58 21.77
CA GLN A 134 -8.38 2.80 22.73
C GLN A 134 -9.76 2.71 22.06
N THR A 135 -9.81 2.97 20.75
CA THR A 135 -11.04 2.97 19.96
C THR A 135 -11.25 1.66 19.20
N CYS A 136 -10.55 0.58 19.58
CA CYS A 136 -10.67 -0.73 18.93
C CYS A 136 -12.14 -1.20 18.91
N LYS A 137 -12.71 -1.28 17.71
CA LYS A 137 -14.07 -1.76 17.48
C LYS A 137 -14.02 -3.20 16.98
N ARG A 138 -15.01 -3.99 17.43
CA ARG A 138 -15.25 -5.35 16.93
C ARG A 138 -16.13 -5.27 15.69
N THR A 139 -15.64 -5.75 14.57
CA THR A 139 -16.35 -5.71 13.28
C THR A 139 -16.48 -7.14 12.75
N PRO A 140 -17.58 -7.85 13.05
CA PRO A 140 -17.82 -9.18 12.51
C PRO A 140 -18.11 -9.14 11.01
N ALA A 141 -17.99 -10.27 10.31
CA ALA A 141 -18.37 -10.42 8.90
C ALA A 141 -19.84 -10.11 8.61
N SER A 142 -20.70 -10.09 9.64
CA SER A 142 -22.11 -9.71 9.54
C SER A 142 -22.35 -8.20 9.73
N ALA A 143 -21.32 -7.37 9.87
CA ALA A 143 -21.46 -5.93 10.08
C ALA A 143 -21.96 -5.21 8.81
N ASN A 144 -22.73 -4.13 8.99
CA ASN A 144 -23.20 -3.33 7.85
C ASN A 144 -22.07 -2.61 7.11
N ILE A 145 -21.10 -2.12 7.88
CA ILE A 145 -19.91 -1.44 7.37
C ILE A 145 -18.73 -2.37 7.67
N GLN A 146 -18.03 -2.76 6.63
CA GLN A 146 -16.90 -3.67 6.74
C GLN A 146 -15.77 -3.26 5.81
N ASP A 147 -14.55 -3.47 6.28
CA ASP A 147 -13.33 -3.37 5.49
C ASP A 147 -12.71 -4.76 5.40
N SER A 148 -12.17 -5.12 4.24
CA SER A 148 -11.46 -6.38 4.04
C SER A 148 -10.21 -6.17 3.21
N PHE A 149 -9.14 -6.89 3.56
CA PHE A 149 -7.95 -6.96 2.72
C PHE A 149 -8.25 -7.59 1.36
N ILE A 150 -7.59 -7.07 0.33
CA ILE A 150 -7.40 -7.73 -0.96
C ILE A 150 -5.99 -8.32 -1.02
N GLU A 151 -4.98 -7.54 -0.61
CA GLU A 151 -3.60 -7.99 -0.51
C GLU A 151 -2.90 -7.28 0.64
N LEU A 152 -2.04 -8.00 1.37
CA LEU A 152 -1.17 -7.48 2.42
C LEU A 152 0.23 -8.02 2.21
N ARG A 153 1.20 -7.11 2.14
CA ARG A 153 2.63 -7.41 2.01
C ARG A 153 3.41 -6.76 3.12
N MET A 154 4.53 -7.38 3.47
CA MET A 154 5.46 -6.85 4.45
C MET A 154 6.88 -6.99 3.92
N LEU A 155 7.61 -5.88 3.93
CA LEU A 155 9.04 -5.79 3.69
C LEU A 155 9.73 -5.42 5.00
N THR A 156 10.83 -6.09 5.33
CA THR A 156 11.67 -5.72 6.47
C THR A 156 13.11 -5.51 6.01
N VAL A 157 13.62 -4.31 6.18
CA VAL A 157 15.02 -3.95 5.88
C VAL A 157 15.61 -3.30 7.12
N ASP A 158 16.70 -3.88 7.63
CA ASP A 158 17.34 -3.47 8.89
C ASP A 158 16.33 -3.38 10.04
N ASN A 159 16.12 -2.17 10.58
CA ASN A 159 15.21 -1.88 11.67
C ASN A 159 13.89 -1.23 11.20
N THR A 160 13.58 -1.34 9.91
CA THR A 160 12.39 -0.76 9.29
C THR A 160 11.49 -1.87 8.75
N ILE A 161 10.21 -1.80 9.12
CA ILE A 161 9.14 -2.65 8.58
C ILE A 161 8.24 -1.74 7.74
N THR A 162 8.07 -2.10 6.47
CA THR A 162 7.10 -1.48 5.59
C THR A 162 5.96 -2.47 5.34
N ILE A 163 4.75 -2.07 5.65
CA ILE A 163 3.54 -2.84 5.34
C ILE A 163 2.79 -2.10 4.24
N THR A 164 2.55 -2.78 3.13
CA THR A 164 1.75 -2.27 2.02
C THR A 164 0.54 -3.16 1.85
N TYR A 165 -0.64 -2.57 1.81
CA TYR A 165 -1.88 -3.32 1.65
C TYR A 165 -2.86 -2.61 0.76
N SER A 166 -3.68 -3.39 0.06
CA SER A 166 -4.90 -2.93 -0.58
C SER A 166 -6.10 -3.52 0.11
N ALA A 167 -7.15 -2.74 0.23
CA ALA A 167 -8.37 -3.13 0.92
C ALA A 167 -9.59 -2.55 0.21
N VAL A 168 -10.72 -3.19 0.43
CA VAL A 168 -12.04 -2.78 -0.03
C VAL A 168 -12.94 -2.64 1.18
N GLY A 169 -13.77 -1.63 1.17
CA GLY A 169 -14.81 -1.46 2.17
C GLY A 169 -16.19 -1.38 1.54
N PHE A 170 -17.18 -1.83 2.29
CA PHE A 170 -18.57 -1.90 1.87
C PHE A 170 -19.47 -1.32 2.96
N ASP A 171 -20.46 -0.54 2.53
CA ASP A 171 -21.64 -0.20 3.32
C ASP A 171 -22.85 -0.84 2.63
N PHE A 172 -23.37 -1.92 3.24
CA PHE A 172 -24.48 -2.67 2.65
C PHE A 172 -25.79 -1.89 2.64
N ASN A 173 -26.01 -1.02 3.64
CA ASN A 173 -27.18 -0.14 3.70
C ASN A 173 -27.13 0.93 2.61
N ALA A 174 -25.98 1.61 2.47
CA ALA A 174 -25.81 2.66 1.46
C ALA A 174 -25.55 2.10 0.05
N LYS A 175 -25.29 0.79 -0.08
CA LYS A 175 -24.80 0.14 -1.31
C LYS A 175 -23.56 0.85 -1.88
N HIS A 176 -22.70 1.29 -0.97
CA HIS A 176 -21.50 2.05 -1.30
C HIS A 176 -20.26 1.17 -1.09
N THR A 177 -19.26 1.36 -1.95
CA THR A 177 -17.99 0.64 -1.90
C THR A 177 -16.86 1.63 -2.09
N TRP A 178 -15.81 1.48 -1.31
CA TRP A 178 -14.54 2.19 -1.48
C TRP A 178 -13.40 1.20 -1.55
N LYS A 179 -12.29 1.63 -2.14
CA LYS A 179 -11.08 0.84 -2.27
C LYS A 179 -9.89 1.76 -2.07
N TRP A 180 -8.88 1.27 -1.38
CA TRP A 180 -7.65 2.02 -1.19
C TRP A 180 -6.44 1.10 -1.12
N THR A 181 -5.28 1.69 -1.37
CA THR A 181 -3.98 1.11 -1.13
C THR A 181 -3.22 2.02 -0.17
N GLU A 182 -2.65 1.45 0.87
CA GLU A 182 -1.92 2.18 1.89
C GLU A 182 -0.57 1.52 2.18
N GLU A 183 0.40 2.37 2.49
CA GLU A 183 1.70 1.99 3.02
C GLU A 183 1.85 2.56 4.44
N SER A 184 2.25 1.71 5.37
CA SER A 184 2.61 2.09 6.73
C SER A 184 4.06 1.68 7.00
N ILE A 185 4.85 2.63 7.49
CA ILE A 185 6.27 2.45 7.78
C ILE A 185 6.46 2.49 9.28
N PHE A 186 7.16 1.49 9.80
CA PHE A 186 7.48 1.34 11.20
C PHE A 186 8.99 1.24 11.39
N THR A 187 9.52 1.89 12.41
CA THR A 187 10.86 1.62 12.91
C THR A 187 10.79 0.88 14.23
N PHE A 188 11.75 0.01 14.50
CA PHE A 188 11.75 -0.79 15.72
C PHE A 188 13.12 -0.85 16.39
N THR A 189 13.07 -1.14 17.69
CA THR A 189 14.21 -1.53 18.51
C THR A 189 13.99 -2.97 19.01
N LYS A 190 14.83 -3.42 19.95
CA LYS A 190 14.65 -4.73 20.57
C LYS A 190 13.28 -4.89 21.24
N ASN A 191 12.73 -3.83 21.85
CA ASN A 191 11.58 -3.92 22.76
C ASN A 191 10.44 -2.94 22.41
N GLU A 192 10.52 -2.25 21.28
CA GLU A 192 9.57 -1.21 20.91
C GLU A 192 9.47 -1.05 19.40
N ILE A 193 8.31 -0.63 18.93
CA ILE A 193 8.03 -0.27 17.55
C ILE A 193 7.25 1.06 17.51
N LYS A 194 7.51 1.86 16.48
CA LYS A 194 6.84 3.15 16.25
C LYS A 194 6.46 3.29 14.79
N ARG A 195 5.27 3.81 14.49
CA ARG A 195 4.91 4.18 13.12
C ARG A 195 5.54 5.54 12.80
N THR A 196 6.42 5.55 11.81
CA THR A 196 7.15 6.74 11.37
C THR A 196 6.60 7.30 10.05
N GLY A 197 5.82 6.50 9.32
CA GLY A 197 5.18 6.93 8.08
C GLY A 197 3.84 6.24 7.86
N ARG A 198 2.92 6.97 7.22
CA ARG A 198 1.69 6.43 6.66
C ARG A 198 1.37 7.20 5.39
N LYS A 199 1.09 6.49 4.30
CA LYS A 199 0.80 7.08 3.00
C LYS A 199 -0.36 6.34 2.36
N ASN A 200 -1.43 7.06 2.03
CA ASN A 200 -2.40 6.59 1.06
C ASN A 200 -1.74 6.65 -0.33
N ILE A 201 -1.58 5.50 -0.97
CA ILE A 201 -0.97 5.38 -2.29
C ILE A 201 -2.02 5.65 -3.37
N GLU A 202 -3.20 5.07 -3.20
CA GLU A 202 -4.30 5.14 -4.16
C GLU A 202 -5.65 5.00 -3.45
N GLY A 203 -6.69 5.59 -4.03
CA GLY A 203 -8.07 5.42 -3.59
C GLY A 203 -8.49 6.38 -2.46
N GLY A 204 -9.57 6.04 -1.79
CA GLY A 204 -10.17 6.87 -0.76
C GLY A 204 -10.79 6.04 0.35
N PHE A 205 -10.91 6.65 1.52
CA PHE A 205 -11.59 6.11 2.68
C PHE A 205 -13.03 6.66 2.72
N ASN A 206 -13.95 5.92 3.35
CA ASN A 206 -15.28 6.42 3.70
C ASN A 206 -15.21 7.36 4.92
#